data_AF-A0A126QWF7-F1
#
_entry.id   AF-A0A126QWF7-F1
#
_cell.length_a   1.000
_cell.length_b   1.000
_cell.length_c   1.000
_cell.angle_alpha   90.00
_cell.angle_beta   90.00
_cell.angle_gamma   90.00
#
_symmetry.space_group_name_H-M   'P 1'
#
loop_
_entity.id
_entity.type
_entity.pdbx_description
1 polymer ?
#
loop_
_entity_poly.entity_id
_entity_poly.type
_entity_poly.pdbx_seq_one_letter_code
_entity_poly.pdbx_strand_id
1 'polypeptide(L)'
;MALIEIEYRHTDAELDDPTIRRVTTGKMTAYIQGLIYEMKSADISCDFKEIVVKEGPNTVLINGRTIPEIIDGLEIRYLDADESCDHGKPSRISFGRPTLDWKKEYVEDVPDTIMKNAIAKVYADERQKQTD
;
A
#
# COMPACT_ATOMS: atom_id res chain seq x y z
N MET A 1 -4.50 21.27 4.08
CA MET A 1 -3.66 20.08 4.33
C MET A 1 -4.38 18.91 3.66
N ALA A 2 -3.69 18.11 2.85
CA ALA A 2 -4.29 16.91 2.25
C ALA A 2 -4.57 15.86 3.33
N LEU A 3 -5.82 15.40 3.43
CA LEU A 3 -6.24 14.32 4.31
C LEU A 3 -6.25 13.00 3.53
N ILE A 4 -5.57 11.99 4.07
CA ILE A 4 -5.56 10.63 3.53
C ILE A 4 -6.47 9.74 4.37
N GLU A 5 -7.58 9.31 3.79
CA GLU A 5 -8.54 8.38 4.39
C GLU A 5 -8.23 6.97 3.91
N ILE A 6 -7.91 6.06 4.84
CA ILE A 6 -7.68 4.65 4.54
C ILE A 6 -8.83 3.82 5.11
N GLU A 7 -9.52 3.07 4.25
CA GLU A 7 -10.53 2.10 4.68
C GLU A 7 -10.03 0.68 4.41
N TYR A 8 -10.03 -0.17 5.43
CA TYR A 8 -9.87 -1.62 5.25
C TYR A 8 -11.23 -2.30 5.40
N ARG A 9 -11.71 -2.90 4.31
CA ARG A 9 -12.96 -3.66 4.26
C ARG A 9 -12.61 -5.13 4.17
N HIS A 10 -12.99 -5.94 5.15
CA HIS A 10 -12.63 -7.35 5.16
C HIS A 10 -13.75 -8.22 5.71
N THR A 11 -13.78 -9.47 5.28
CA THR A 11 -14.58 -10.51 5.95
C THR A 11 -13.80 -11.06 7.15
N ASP A 12 -14.47 -11.79 8.04
CA ASP A 12 -13.78 -12.56 9.09
C ASP A 12 -13.16 -13.87 8.57
N ALA A 13 -13.28 -14.14 7.26
CA ALA A 13 -12.67 -15.31 6.64
C ALA A 13 -11.17 -15.06 6.44
N GLU A 14 -10.36 -15.88 7.11
CA GLU A 14 -8.91 -15.87 6.95
C GLU A 14 -8.51 -16.52 5.63
N LEU A 15 -7.37 -16.11 5.07
CA LEU A 15 -6.90 -16.66 3.81
C LEU A 15 -6.17 -17.99 4.05
N ASP A 16 -6.57 -19.05 3.35
CA ASP A 16 -5.93 -20.37 3.45
C ASP A 16 -4.60 -20.48 2.68
N ASP A 17 -4.21 -19.43 1.95
CA ASP A 17 -3.03 -19.44 1.09
C ASP A 17 -1.78 -18.88 1.81
N PRO A 18 -0.78 -19.72 2.17
CA PRO A 18 0.40 -19.29 2.91
C PRO A 18 1.38 -18.45 2.08
N THR A 19 1.17 -18.34 0.76
CA THR A 19 2.03 -17.53 -0.13
C THR A 19 1.67 -16.04 -0.11
N ILE A 20 0.53 -15.70 0.49
CA ILE A 20 0.05 -14.32 0.66
C ILE A 20 0.85 -13.62 1.76
N ARG A 21 1.35 -12.41 1.48
CA ARG A 21 2.21 -11.66 2.40
C ARG A 21 1.54 -11.41 3.77
N ARG A 22 0.25 -11.06 3.80
CA ARG A 22 -0.51 -10.70 5.01
C ARG A 22 -1.72 -11.61 5.19
N VAL A 23 -1.46 -12.91 5.28
CA VAL A 23 -2.46 -14.01 5.34
C VAL A 23 -3.67 -13.70 6.23
N THR A 24 -3.44 -13.12 7.40
CA THR A 24 -4.48 -12.91 8.41
C THR A 24 -4.96 -11.47 8.43
N THR A 25 -6.26 -11.24 8.68
CA THR A 25 -6.85 -9.91 8.84
C THR A 25 -6.09 -9.07 9.87
N GLY A 26 -5.75 -9.64 11.03
CA GLY A 26 -4.97 -8.96 12.07
C GLY A 26 -3.57 -8.51 11.63
N LYS A 27 -2.88 -9.27 10.76
CA LYS A 27 -1.60 -8.85 10.15
C LYS A 27 -1.79 -7.71 9.17
N MET A 28 -2.89 -7.71 8.42
CA MET A 28 -3.22 -6.63 7.50
C MET A 28 -3.56 -5.35 8.26
N THR A 29 -4.37 -5.43 9.31
CA THR A 29 -4.71 -4.30 10.18
C THR A 29 -3.46 -3.73 10.88
N ALA A 30 -2.61 -4.58 11.45
CA ALA A 30 -1.35 -4.14 12.07
C ALA A 30 -0.42 -3.44 11.06
N TYR A 31 -0.38 -3.94 9.82
CA TYR A 31 0.38 -3.32 8.74
C TYR A 31 -0.15 -1.91 8.40
N ILE A 32 -1.46 -1.76 8.22
CA ILE A 32 -2.07 -0.45 7.90
C ILE A 32 -1.86 0.53 9.06
N GLN A 33 -2.01 0.08 10.30
CA GLN A 33 -1.71 0.91 11.48
C GLN A 33 -0.24 1.36 11.51
N GLY A 34 0.69 0.51 11.10
CA GLY A 34 2.10 0.86 10.91
C GLY A 34 2.29 1.99 9.88
N LEU A 35 1.65 1.88 8.72
CA LEU A 35 1.68 2.93 7.69
C LEU A 35 1.09 4.25 8.20
N ILE A 36 -0.02 4.18 8.94
CA ILE A 36 -0.66 5.36 9.56
C ILE A 36 0.30 6.04 10.54
N TYR A 37 1.03 5.27 11.35
CA TYR A 37 2.04 5.80 12.25
C TYR A 37 3.20 6.47 11.51
N GLU A 38 3.72 5.84 10.45
CA GLU A 38 4.77 6.42 9.59
C GLU A 38 4.32 7.76 8.98
N MET A 39 3.10 7.82 8.44
CA MET A 39 2.53 9.03 7.87
C MET A 39 2.36 10.15 8.90
N LYS A 40 1.80 9.84 10.07
CA LYS A 40 1.64 10.84 11.16
C LYS A 40 2.98 11.37 11.64
N SER A 41 4.00 10.50 11.70
CA SER A 41 5.37 10.90 12.07
C SER A 41 6.01 11.82 11.02
N ALA A 42 5.55 11.76 9.77
CA ALA A 42 5.97 12.63 8.67
C ALA A 42 5.05 13.86 8.47
N ASP A 43 4.21 14.20 9.46
CA ASP A 43 3.25 15.33 9.41
C ASP A 43 2.20 15.21 8.29
N ILE A 44 1.85 13.99 7.88
CA ILE A 44 0.79 13.71 6.91
C ILE A 44 -0.51 13.43 7.68
N SER A 45 -1.54 14.25 7.47
CA SER A 45 -2.87 14.03 8.02
C SER A 45 -3.51 12.77 7.42
N CYS A 46 -3.85 11.81 8.28
CA CYS A 46 -4.52 10.57 7.86
C CYS A 46 -5.54 10.05 8.88
N ASP A 47 -6.58 9.41 8.36
CA ASP A 47 -7.62 8.71 9.10
C ASP A 47 -7.67 7.23 8.69
N PHE A 48 -8.06 6.36 9.61
CA PHE A 48 -8.16 4.92 9.37
C PHE A 48 -9.49 4.38 9.89
N LYS A 49 -10.17 3.64 9.01
CA LYS A 49 -11.42 2.95 9.33
C LYS A 49 -11.34 1.48 8.93
N GLU A 50 -11.67 0.61 9.87
CA GLU A 50 -11.83 -0.83 9.65
C GLU A 50 -13.31 -1.17 9.58
N ILE A 51 -13.72 -1.93 8.55
CA ILE A 51 -15.11 -2.29 8.29
C ILE A 51 -15.18 -3.79 8.03
N VAL A 52 -15.83 -4.51 8.94
CA VAL A 52 -16.13 -5.93 8.73
C VAL A 52 -17.35 -6.05 7.81
N VAL A 53 -17.19 -6.73 6.68
CA VAL A 53 -18.25 -7.00 5.70
C VAL A 53 -18.65 -8.47 5.74
N LYS A 54 -19.92 -8.76 5.42
CA LYS A 54 -20.45 -10.13 5.46
C LYS A 54 -19.94 -11.01 4.32
N GLU A 55 -19.77 -10.42 3.14
CA GLU A 55 -19.44 -11.10 1.89
C GLU A 55 -18.62 -10.17 0.99
N GLY A 56 -17.82 -10.76 0.10
CA GLY A 56 -16.99 -10.04 -0.87
C GLY A 56 -15.49 -10.13 -0.58
N PRO A 57 -14.64 -9.73 -1.55
CA PRO A 57 -13.20 -9.75 -1.37
C PRO A 57 -12.77 -8.67 -0.37
N ASN A 58 -11.73 -8.98 0.39
CA ASN A 58 -11.08 -7.98 1.23
C ASN A 58 -10.48 -6.88 0.33
N THR A 59 -10.54 -5.63 0.79
CA THR A 59 -10.14 -4.47 0.00
C THR A 59 -9.62 -3.35 0.88
N VAL A 60 -8.65 -2.60 0.35
CA VAL A 60 -8.19 -1.33 0.91
C VAL A 60 -8.56 -0.23 -0.05
N LEU A 61 -9.20 0.81 0.47
CA LEU A 61 -9.51 2.04 -0.23
C LEU A 61 -8.65 3.17 0.32
N ILE A 62 -8.11 4.01 -0.56
CA ILE A 62 -7.41 5.24 -0.20
C ILE A 62 -8.18 6.40 -0.85
N ASN A 63 -8.78 7.26 -0.03
CA ASN A 63 -9.74 8.30 -0.44
C ASN A 63 -10.82 7.74 -1.39
N GLY A 64 -11.38 6.58 -1.06
CA GLY A 64 -12.44 5.91 -1.81
C GLY A 64 -12.01 5.15 -3.07
N ARG A 65 -10.71 5.11 -3.41
CA ARG A 65 -10.18 4.40 -4.59
C ARG A 65 -9.42 3.14 -4.18
N THR A 66 -9.55 2.05 -4.95
CA THR A 66 -8.78 0.82 -4.72
C THR A 66 -7.32 0.96 -5.17
N ILE A 67 -6.43 0.11 -4.64
CA ILE A 67 -5.02 0.09 -5.05
C ILE A 67 -4.86 -0.09 -6.57
N PRO A 68 -5.54 -1.06 -7.23
CA PRO A 68 -5.48 -1.20 -8.68
C PRO A 68 -5.89 0.07 -9.43
N GLU A 69 -6.95 0.77 -9.01
CA GLU A 69 -7.41 2.01 -9.65
C GLU A 69 -6.40 3.16 -9.51
N ILE A 70 -5.68 3.23 -8.39
CA ILE A 70 -4.68 4.28 -8.15
C ILE A 70 -3.42 4.06 -8.99
N ILE A 71 -3.03 2.79 -9.16
CA ILE A 71 -1.81 2.44 -9.91
C ILE A 71 -2.07 2.20 -11.40
N ASP A 72 -3.33 2.16 -11.83
CA ASP A 72 -3.70 2.05 -13.23
C ASP A 72 -3.14 3.25 -14.01
N GLY A 73 -2.43 2.97 -15.11
CA GLY A 73 -1.74 4.01 -15.89
C GLY A 73 -0.44 4.56 -15.29
N LEU A 74 0.03 4.07 -14.12
CA LEU A 74 1.34 4.42 -13.60
C LEU A 74 2.42 3.49 -14.18
N GLU A 75 3.44 4.07 -14.80
CA GLU A 75 4.65 3.35 -15.17
C GLU A 75 5.49 3.09 -13.92
N ILE A 76 5.65 1.81 -13.54
CA ILE A 76 6.53 1.42 -12.45
C ILE A 76 7.96 1.55 -12.95
N ARG A 77 8.58 2.69 -12.68
CA ARG A 77 10.00 2.91 -12.94
C ARG A 77 10.83 2.28 -11.85
N TYR A 78 11.66 1.32 -12.24
CA TYR A 78 12.76 0.88 -11.40
C TYR A 78 13.79 2.00 -11.40
N LEU A 79 14.26 2.42 -10.22
CA LEU A 79 15.49 3.20 -10.15
C LEU A 79 16.58 2.30 -10.74
N ASP A 80 17.12 2.69 -11.89
CA ASP A 80 18.35 2.08 -12.39
C ASP A 80 19.38 2.12 -11.26
N ALA A 81 20.06 1.00 -11.03
CA ALA A 81 20.96 0.82 -9.89
C ALA A 81 22.05 1.92 -9.80
N ASP A 82 22.29 2.64 -10.90
CA ASP A 82 23.21 3.75 -11.05
C ASP A 82 22.78 5.07 -10.39
N GLU A 83 21.51 5.25 -10.02
CA GLU A 83 21.05 6.44 -9.25
C GLU A 83 20.98 6.19 -7.74
N SER A 84 21.44 5.03 -7.27
CA SER A 84 21.75 4.89 -5.84
C SER A 84 23.05 5.63 -5.55
N CYS A 85 22.97 6.72 -4.78
CA CYS A 85 24.13 7.42 -4.22
C CYS A 85 24.93 6.56 -3.21
N ASP A 86 24.98 5.24 -3.36
CA ASP A 86 25.72 4.32 -2.51
C ASP A 86 27.03 3.95 -3.23
N HIS A 87 28.03 4.83 -3.08
CA HIS A 87 29.40 4.58 -3.53
C HIS A 87 29.92 3.23 -3.00
N GLY A 88 29.90 2.19 -3.84
CA GLY A 88 30.76 1.01 -3.68
C GLY A 88 30.28 -0.10 -2.73
N LYS A 89 28.98 -0.22 -2.42
CA LYS A 89 28.49 -1.41 -1.70
C LYS A 89 27.94 -2.47 -2.66
N PRO A 90 28.23 -3.77 -2.44
CA PRO A 90 27.70 -4.84 -3.28
C PRO A 90 26.18 -4.78 -3.32
N SER A 91 25.62 -4.97 -4.52
CA SER A 91 24.19 -4.97 -4.79
C SER A 91 23.47 -5.86 -3.77
N ARG A 92 22.58 -5.23 -3.00
CA ARG A 92 21.84 -5.90 -1.93
C ARG A 92 20.94 -6.96 -2.56
N ILE A 93 21.34 -8.23 -2.48
CA ILE A 93 20.51 -9.36 -2.88
C ILE A 93 19.28 -9.36 -1.98
N SER A 94 18.15 -8.89 -2.49
CA SER A 94 16.87 -8.95 -1.79
C SER A 94 16.27 -10.34 -1.96
N PHE A 95 16.40 -11.17 -0.94
CA PHE A 95 15.69 -12.44 -0.85
C PHE A 95 14.20 -12.17 -0.53
N GLY A 96 13.38 -12.02 -1.56
CA GLY A 96 11.94 -11.80 -1.45
C GLY A 96 11.22 -11.96 -2.79
N ARG A 97 9.90 -12.22 -2.77
CA ARG A 97 9.08 -12.24 -4.01
C ARG A 97 9.17 -10.87 -4.69
N PRO A 98 9.40 -10.80 -6.02
CA PRO A 98 9.47 -9.55 -6.77
C PRO A 98 8.27 -8.63 -6.51
N THR A 99 8.46 -7.32 -6.58
CA THR A 99 7.41 -6.32 -6.33
C THR A 99 6.22 -6.44 -7.29
N LEU A 100 6.43 -6.92 -8.51
CA LEU A 100 5.33 -7.14 -9.46
C LEU A 100 4.68 -8.52 -9.32
N ASP A 101 5.29 -9.41 -8.53
CA ASP A 101 4.78 -10.76 -8.30
C ASP A 101 3.86 -10.76 -7.06
N TRP A 102 2.61 -10.37 -7.30
CA TRP A 102 1.54 -10.45 -6.31
C TRP A 102 0.20 -10.81 -6.94
N LYS A 103 -0.65 -11.48 -6.16
CA LYS A 103 -1.98 -11.90 -6.58
C LYS A 103 -2.94 -10.72 -6.51
N LYS A 104 -3.28 -10.16 -7.68
CA LYS A 104 -4.11 -8.94 -7.79
C LYS A 104 -5.50 -9.04 -7.17
N GLU A 105 -5.99 -10.25 -6.96
CA GLU A 105 -7.27 -10.54 -6.30
C GLU A 105 -7.22 -10.40 -4.77
N TYR A 106 -6.02 -10.40 -4.16
CA TYR A 106 -5.84 -10.30 -2.72
C TYR A 106 -5.11 -9.01 -2.35
N VAL A 107 -5.78 -8.11 -1.64
CA VAL A 107 -5.16 -6.86 -1.17
C VAL A 107 -4.05 -7.15 -0.13
N GLU A 108 -4.17 -8.26 0.58
CA GLU A 108 -3.19 -8.78 1.54
C GLU A 108 -1.87 -9.21 0.90
N ASP A 109 -1.87 -9.47 -0.41
CA ASP A 109 -0.64 -9.81 -1.15
C ASP A 109 0.03 -8.57 -1.78
N VAL A 110 -0.58 -7.38 -1.69
CA VAL A 110 0.01 -6.14 -2.22
C VAL A 110 1.36 -5.88 -1.53
N PRO A 111 2.45 -5.71 -2.29
CA PRO A 111 3.75 -5.37 -1.74
C PRO A 111 3.75 -3.98 -1.08
N ASP A 112 4.59 -3.82 -0.04
CA ASP A 112 4.76 -2.56 0.70
C ASP A 112 5.02 -1.36 -0.23
N THR A 113 5.93 -1.53 -1.18
CA THR A 113 6.27 -0.49 -2.17
C THR A 113 5.05 -0.04 -2.98
N ILE A 114 4.20 -0.96 -3.42
CA ILE A 114 3.02 -0.62 -4.23
C ILE A 114 1.99 0.12 -3.37
N MET A 115 1.75 -0.34 -2.13
CA MET A 115 0.84 0.33 -1.20
C MET A 115 1.30 1.76 -0.90
N LYS A 116 2.59 1.94 -0.58
CA LYS A 116 3.18 3.26 -0.29
C LYS A 116 3.14 4.19 -1.51
N ASN A 117 3.41 3.66 -2.70
CA ASN A 117 3.29 4.43 -3.94
C ASN A 117 1.85 4.87 -4.21
N ALA A 118 0.86 4.00 -3.94
CA ALA A 118 -0.55 4.36 -4.07
C ALA A 118 -0.92 5.49 -3.09
N ILE A 119 -0.52 5.41 -1.82
CA ILE A 119 -0.70 6.48 -0.84
C ILE A 119 -0.04 7.79 -1.30
N ALA A 120 1.21 7.72 -1.75
CA ALA A 120 1.96 8.89 -2.21
C ALA A 120 1.30 9.55 -3.42
N LYS A 121 0.77 8.76 -4.36
CA LYS A 121 0.01 9.26 -5.51
C LYS A 121 -1.25 9.98 -5.08
N VAL A 122 -2.06 9.38 -4.19
CA VAL A 122 -3.27 10.04 -3.67
C VAL A 122 -2.91 11.33 -2.94
N TYR A 123 -1.86 11.33 -2.12
CA TYR A 123 -1.38 12.53 -1.44
C TYR A 123 -0.96 13.64 -2.40
N ALA A 124 -0.24 13.30 -3.48
CA ALA A 124 0.13 14.25 -4.51
C ALA A 124 -1.09 14.84 -5.23
N ASP A 125 -2.08 14.00 -5.59
CA ASP A 125 -3.33 14.43 -6.22
C ASP A 125 -4.09 15.41 -5.32
N GLU A 126 -4.23 15.09 -4.03
CA GLU A 126 -4.95 15.92 -3.07
C GLU A 126 -4.24 17.25 -2.79
N ARG A 127 -2.90 17.27 -2.85
CA ARG A 127 -2.12 18.52 -2.77
C ARG A 127 -2.31 19.39 -4.02
N GLN A 128 -2.30 18.80 -5.21
CA GLN A 128 -2.50 19.54 -6.46
C GLN A 128 -3.87 20.24 -6.47
N LYS A 129 -4.93 19.53 -6.08
CA LYS A 129 -6.30 20.08 -5.99
C LYS A 129 -6.46 21.25 -5.00
N GLN A 130 -5.57 21.39 -4.02
CA GLN A 130 -5.61 22.48 -3.04
C GLN A 130 -4.84 23.72 -3.50
N THR A 131 -4.05 23.61 -4.56
CA THR A 131 -3.19 24.69 -5.07
C THR A 131 -3.80 25.37 -6.31
N ASP A 132 -4.78 24.73 -6.93
CA ASP A 132 -5.64 25.26 -8.01
C ASP A 132 -6.88 25.97 -7.42
#